data_AF-A0A9W4NN32-F1
#
_entry.id   AF-A0A9W4NN32-F1
#
_cell.length_a   1.000
_cell.length_b   1.000
_cell.length_c   1.000
_cell.angle_alpha   90.00
_cell.angle_beta   90.00
_cell.angle_gamma   90.00
#
_symmetry.space_group_name_H-M   'P 1'
#
loop_
_entity.id
_entity.type
_entity.pdbx_description
1 polymer ?
#
loop_
_entity_poly.entity_id
_entity_poly.type
_entity_poly.pdbx_seq_one_letter_code
_entity_poly.pdbx_strand_id
1 'polypeptide(L)'
;MSDKVKDAVVAEAKTTRALAQEIVMSGAYLYPFKGIFFFATHKDLWRPFIARAGRTITLGVGVTTAMFFFTYVPQMAIMAFTSGPLAAISAAILVLSESSAITNVLSRSFLVEDALIDTFDGTLVARDQEPLVAQGREIKSRSGGDAMARLGKIFTRPLARLHPRALLRALIILPLNLIPVVGTALYVFVQGKRAGPGFHARYFQLKGWNSTQREEWIATNRAAYTGLGMAAFLLEMVPFASMVFSFTNTVGAALWAADLEKATK
;
A
#
# COMPACT_ATOMS: atom_id res chain seq x y z
N MET A 1 -21.47 28.59 -26.91
CA MET A 1 -20.35 27.90 -26.23
C MET A 1 -20.55 27.77 -24.71
N SER A 2 -21.29 28.68 -24.05
CA SER A 2 -21.55 28.64 -22.60
C SER A 2 -22.35 27.41 -22.13
N ASP A 3 -23.38 27.00 -22.89
CA ASP A 3 -24.25 25.90 -22.47
C ASP A 3 -23.58 24.53 -22.52
N LYS A 4 -22.75 24.27 -23.55
CA LYS A 4 -21.94 23.03 -23.64
C LYS A 4 -20.95 22.88 -22.47
N VAL A 5 -20.40 23.99 -21.98
CA VAL A 5 -19.48 23.98 -20.83
C VAL A 5 -20.25 23.74 -19.53
N LYS A 6 -21.42 24.36 -19.36
CA LYS A 6 -22.30 24.10 -18.21
C LYS A 6 -22.78 22.65 -18.19
N ASP A 7 -23.20 22.11 -19.33
CA ASP A 7 -23.66 20.72 -19.46
C ASP A 7 -22.53 19.73 -19.16
N ALA A 8 -21.31 20.01 -19.65
CA ALA A 8 -20.12 19.21 -19.33
C ALA A 8 -19.80 19.24 -17.83
N VAL A 9 -19.82 20.41 -17.20
CA VAL A 9 -19.57 20.57 -15.75
C VAL A 9 -20.64 19.86 -14.92
N VAL A 10 -21.92 19.94 -15.31
CA VAL A 10 -23.01 19.24 -14.62
C VAL A 10 -22.92 17.73 -14.81
N ALA A 11 -22.56 17.25 -16.00
CA ALA A 11 -22.35 15.83 -16.25
C ALA A 11 -21.16 15.28 -15.45
N GLU A 12 -20.07 16.02 -15.38
CA GLU A 12 -18.88 15.67 -14.60
C GLU A 12 -19.18 15.69 -13.09
N ALA A 13 -19.92 16.67 -12.60
CA ALA A 13 -20.35 16.74 -11.21
C ALA A 13 -21.30 15.58 -10.82
N LYS A 14 -22.25 15.22 -11.69
CA LYS A 14 -23.14 14.06 -11.48
C LYS A 14 -22.36 12.75 -11.45
N THR A 15 -21.41 12.58 -12.37
CA THR A 15 -20.54 11.39 -12.44
C THR A 15 -19.66 11.28 -11.19
N THR A 16 -19.11 12.40 -10.73
CA THR A 16 -18.28 12.45 -9.51
C THR A 16 -19.10 12.14 -8.26
N ARG A 17 -20.33 12.67 -8.17
CA ARG A 17 -21.24 12.39 -7.05
C ARG A 17 -21.68 10.93 -7.03
N ALA A 18 -22.04 10.36 -8.17
CA ALA A 18 -22.40 8.95 -8.28
C ALA A 18 -21.23 8.05 -7.85
N LEU A 19 -20.02 8.33 -8.34
CA LEU A 19 -18.83 7.58 -7.94
C LEU A 19 -18.53 7.71 -6.44
N ALA A 20 -18.66 8.91 -5.87
CA ALA A 20 -18.48 9.11 -4.42
C ALA A 20 -19.51 8.32 -3.61
N GLN A 21 -20.78 8.30 -4.06
CA GLN A 21 -21.82 7.49 -3.43
C GLN A 21 -21.51 6.00 -3.54
N GLU A 22 -21.10 5.50 -4.71
CA GLU A 22 -20.70 4.09 -4.88
C GLU A 22 -19.51 3.72 -3.99
N ILE A 23 -18.53 4.61 -3.82
CA ILE A 23 -17.39 4.38 -2.92
C ILE A 23 -17.90 4.20 -1.49
N VAL A 24 -18.78 5.07 -1.02
CA VAL A 24 -19.35 4.99 0.33
C VAL A 24 -20.21 3.73 0.49
N MET A 25 -21.05 3.43 -0.49
CA MET A 25 -21.96 2.27 -0.46
C MET A 25 -21.20 0.94 -0.54
N SER A 26 -20.03 0.91 -1.17
CA SER A 26 -19.20 -0.30 -1.23
C SER A 26 -18.72 -0.77 0.15
N GLY A 27 -18.61 0.13 1.13
CA GLY A 27 -18.07 -0.15 2.46
C GLY A 27 -16.59 -0.57 2.47
N ALA A 28 -15.92 -0.63 1.32
CA ALA A 28 -14.58 -1.21 1.20
C ALA A 28 -13.50 -0.38 1.92
N TYR A 29 -13.72 0.93 2.07
CA TYR A 29 -12.86 1.84 2.83
C TYR A 29 -12.78 1.51 4.33
N LEU A 30 -13.67 0.67 4.87
CA LEU A 30 -13.64 0.24 6.27
C LEU A 30 -12.60 -0.87 6.52
N TYR A 31 -12.24 -1.65 5.50
CA TYR A 31 -11.35 -2.79 5.67
C TYR A 31 -9.93 -2.44 6.14
N PRO A 32 -9.28 -1.34 5.71
CA PRO A 32 -7.99 -0.94 6.26
C PRO A 32 -8.05 -0.74 7.80
N PHE A 33 -9.13 -0.15 8.31
CA PHE A 33 -9.35 0.01 9.75
C PHE A 33 -9.67 -1.31 10.45
N LYS A 34 -10.50 -2.17 9.84
CA LYS A 34 -10.71 -3.54 10.34
C LYS A 34 -9.40 -4.32 10.41
N GLY A 35 -8.51 -4.10 9.43
CA GLY A 35 -7.18 -4.68 9.36
C GLY A 35 -6.29 -4.28 10.54
N ILE A 36 -6.35 -3.02 10.97
CA ILE A 36 -5.65 -2.55 12.20
C ILE A 36 -6.13 -3.35 13.41
N PHE A 37 -7.45 -3.42 13.61
CA PHE A 37 -8.03 -4.11 14.76
C PHE A 37 -7.73 -5.62 14.73
N PHE A 38 -7.86 -6.25 13.58
CA PHE A 38 -7.58 -7.67 13.40
C PHE A 38 -6.10 -7.98 13.62
N PHE A 39 -5.20 -7.17 13.06
CA PHE A 39 -3.76 -7.34 13.27
C PHE A 39 -3.37 -7.16 14.74
N ALA A 40 -3.97 -6.20 15.45
CA ALA A 40 -3.71 -5.99 16.88
C ALA A 40 -4.17 -7.17 17.76
N THR A 41 -5.25 -7.86 17.37
CA THR A 41 -5.82 -8.98 18.11
C THR A 41 -5.21 -10.34 17.76
N HIS A 42 -4.63 -10.48 16.56
CA HIS A 42 -4.02 -11.73 16.07
C HIS A 42 -2.49 -11.66 16.09
N LYS A 43 -1.91 -11.99 17.26
CA LYS A 43 -0.46 -11.89 17.53
C LYS A 43 0.40 -12.77 16.62
N ASP A 44 -0.16 -13.85 16.10
CA ASP A 44 0.46 -14.74 15.13
C ASP A 44 0.88 -13.98 13.86
N LEU A 45 0.06 -13.01 13.41
CA LEU A 45 0.36 -12.17 12.25
C LEU A 45 1.54 -11.20 12.47
N TRP A 46 2.04 -11.03 13.69
CA TRP A 46 3.17 -10.13 13.97
C TRP A 46 4.52 -10.75 13.59
N ARG A 47 4.59 -12.09 13.44
CA ARG A 47 5.85 -12.78 13.14
C ARG A 47 6.52 -12.28 11.85
N PRO A 48 5.83 -12.18 10.69
CA PRO A 48 6.43 -11.63 9.47
C PRO A 48 6.86 -10.17 9.63
N PHE A 49 6.08 -9.37 10.35
CA PHE A 49 6.40 -7.97 10.62
C PHE A 49 7.69 -7.83 11.43
N ILE A 50 7.78 -8.48 12.58
CA ILE A 50 8.95 -8.42 13.47
C ILE A 50 10.20 -8.99 12.78
N ALA A 51 10.05 -10.08 12.03
CA ALA A 51 11.16 -10.69 11.29
C ALA A 51 11.78 -9.77 10.24
N ARG A 52 11.00 -8.80 9.70
CA ARG A 52 11.48 -7.83 8.71
C ARG A 52 11.83 -6.47 9.31
N ALA A 53 11.29 -6.12 10.48
CA ALA A 53 11.55 -4.86 11.16
C ALA A 53 13.06 -4.58 11.31
N GLY A 54 13.84 -5.56 11.79
CA GLY A 54 15.28 -5.41 11.96
C GLY A 54 16.02 -5.01 10.67
N ARG A 55 15.75 -5.71 9.55
CA ARG A 55 16.37 -5.42 8.25
C ARG A 55 15.93 -4.07 7.71
N THR A 56 14.67 -3.70 7.89
CA THR A 56 14.16 -2.38 7.47
C THR A 56 14.80 -1.25 8.27
N ILE A 57 14.99 -1.43 9.59
CA ILE A 57 15.69 -0.46 10.43
C ILE A 57 17.14 -0.30 9.99
N THR A 58 17.87 -1.41 9.77
CA THR A 58 19.24 -1.36 9.28
C THR A 58 19.34 -0.64 7.93
N LEU A 59 18.43 -0.94 7.00
CA LEU A 59 18.36 -0.24 5.71
C LEU A 59 18.09 1.25 5.90
N GLY A 60 17.14 1.62 6.75
CA GLY A 60 16.80 3.01 7.03
C GLY A 60 17.98 3.80 7.60
N VAL A 61 18.67 3.24 8.61
CA VAL A 61 19.88 3.84 9.17
C VAL A 61 20.95 4.03 8.10
N GLY A 62 21.18 3.01 7.24
CA GLY A 62 22.15 3.10 6.15
C GLY A 62 21.81 4.18 5.13
N VAL A 63 20.56 4.22 4.66
CA VAL A 63 20.08 5.24 3.71
C VAL A 63 20.15 6.63 4.30
N THR A 64 19.65 6.84 5.52
CA THR A 64 19.70 8.13 6.20
C THR A 64 21.13 8.60 6.41
N THR A 65 22.03 7.73 6.85
CA THR A 65 23.46 8.09 7.03
C THR A 65 24.08 8.53 5.70
N ALA A 66 23.86 7.78 4.62
CA ALA A 66 24.38 8.13 3.30
C ALA A 66 23.79 9.47 2.79
N MET A 67 22.49 9.67 2.94
CA MET A 67 21.82 10.92 2.55
C MET A 67 22.38 12.12 3.33
N PHE A 68 22.51 12.02 4.66
CA PHE A 68 23.13 13.09 5.44
C PHE A 68 24.57 13.36 5.03
N PHE A 69 25.35 12.32 4.72
CA PHE A 69 26.74 12.49 4.28
C PHE A 69 26.83 13.22 2.93
N PHE A 70 26.00 12.85 1.95
CA PHE A 70 26.11 13.36 0.59
C PHE A 70 25.28 14.62 0.31
N THR A 71 24.12 14.78 0.94
CA THR A 71 23.15 15.81 0.55
C THR A 71 22.97 16.94 1.57
N TYR A 72 23.27 16.71 2.85
CA TYR A 72 23.01 17.71 3.90
C TYR A 72 23.74 19.03 3.68
N VAL A 73 25.06 18.99 3.49
CA VAL A 73 25.86 20.22 3.31
C VAL A 73 25.48 20.96 2.03
N PRO A 74 25.37 20.31 0.86
CA PRO A 74 24.86 20.97 -0.34
C PRO A 74 23.45 21.56 -0.19
N GLN A 75 22.51 20.83 0.42
CA GLN A 75 21.14 21.31 0.62
C GLN A 75 21.07 22.49 1.60
N MET A 76 21.82 22.43 2.70
CA MET A 76 21.95 23.54 3.64
C MET A 76 22.48 24.79 2.96
N ALA A 77 23.53 24.66 2.14
CA ALA A 77 24.12 25.77 1.41
C ALA A 77 23.10 26.45 0.47
N ILE A 78 22.29 25.65 -0.25
CA ILE A 78 21.21 26.17 -1.10
C ILE A 78 20.12 26.85 -0.25
N MET A 79 19.72 26.22 0.87
CA MET A 79 18.70 26.77 1.75
C MET A 79 19.16 28.00 2.53
N ALA A 80 20.46 28.22 2.70
CA ALA A 80 21.00 29.43 3.35
C ALA A 80 20.57 30.70 2.62
N PHE A 81 20.43 30.65 1.29
CA PHE A 81 19.97 31.76 0.47
C PHE A 81 18.48 32.09 0.64
N THR A 82 17.65 31.11 0.99
CA THR A 82 16.18 31.27 1.07
C THR A 82 15.67 31.38 2.51
N SER A 83 16.26 30.59 3.41
CA SER A 83 15.77 30.33 4.78
C SER A 83 16.69 30.92 5.86
N GLY A 84 17.86 31.46 5.47
CA GLY A 84 18.79 32.14 6.38
C GLY A 84 19.20 31.27 7.58
N PRO A 85 19.09 31.75 8.83
CA PRO A 85 19.52 31.00 10.03
C PRO A 85 18.84 29.64 10.22
N LEU A 86 17.64 29.43 9.65
CA LEU A 86 16.90 28.17 9.76
C LEU A 86 17.33 27.14 8.71
N ALA A 87 18.21 27.48 7.77
CA ALA A 87 18.62 26.61 6.67
C ALA A 87 19.15 25.25 7.14
N ALA A 88 19.91 25.21 8.24
CA ALA A 88 20.43 23.96 8.80
C ALA A 88 19.33 23.01 9.29
N ILE A 89 18.27 23.56 9.90
CA ILE A 89 17.12 22.78 10.40
C ILE A 89 16.24 22.36 9.24
N SER A 90 15.92 23.28 8.32
CA SER A 90 15.12 22.99 7.13
C SER A 90 15.78 21.92 6.25
N ALA A 91 17.09 22.00 6.05
CA ALA A 91 17.83 20.99 5.31
C ALA A 91 17.80 19.64 6.02
N ALA A 92 17.99 19.59 7.35
CA ALA A 92 17.91 18.33 8.09
C ALA A 92 16.53 17.66 7.97
N ILE A 93 15.44 18.44 8.06
CA ILE A 93 14.07 17.93 7.88
C ILE A 93 13.87 17.39 6.46
N LEU A 94 14.36 18.10 5.44
CA LEU A 94 14.26 17.68 4.05
C LEU A 94 15.03 16.38 3.80
N VAL A 95 16.30 16.31 4.24
CA VAL A 95 17.13 15.08 4.14
C VAL A 95 16.42 13.90 4.82
N LEU A 96 15.83 14.10 6.01
CA LEU A 96 15.09 13.05 6.71
C LEU A 96 13.86 12.57 5.92
N SER A 97 13.10 13.51 5.34
CA SER A 97 11.92 13.20 4.51
C SER A 97 12.30 12.42 3.25
N GLU A 98 13.33 12.86 2.53
CA GLU A 98 13.86 12.20 1.34
C GLU A 98 14.42 10.81 1.66
N SER A 99 15.17 10.69 2.77
CA SER A 99 15.70 9.41 3.26
C SER A 99 14.58 8.42 3.59
N SER A 100 13.52 8.90 4.25
CA SER A 100 12.34 8.10 4.58
C SER A 100 11.64 7.62 3.31
N ALA A 101 11.46 8.50 2.32
CA ALA A 101 10.87 8.14 1.03
C ALA A 101 11.69 7.05 0.32
N ILE A 102 13.02 7.19 0.25
CA ILE A 102 13.92 6.19 -0.35
C ILE A 102 13.83 4.86 0.42
N THR A 103 13.93 4.92 1.76
CA THR A 103 13.86 3.73 2.62
C THR A 103 12.54 2.99 2.46
N ASN A 104 11.42 3.70 2.39
CA ASN A 104 10.10 3.11 2.18
C ASN A 104 10.02 2.37 0.83
N VAL A 105 10.53 2.98 -0.25
CA VAL A 105 10.55 2.34 -1.57
C VAL A 105 11.43 1.09 -1.54
N LEU A 106 12.66 1.19 -1.02
CA LEU A 106 13.61 0.08 -1.01
C LEU A 106 13.12 -1.07 -0.09
N SER A 107 12.66 -0.76 1.12
CA SER A 107 12.18 -1.78 2.05
C SER A 107 10.95 -2.52 1.51
N ARG A 108 9.99 -1.81 0.91
CA ARG A 108 8.80 -2.41 0.33
C ARG A 108 9.14 -3.36 -0.82
N SER A 109 10.05 -2.95 -1.70
CA SER A 109 10.43 -3.74 -2.88
C SER A 109 11.35 -4.92 -2.58
N PHE A 110 12.25 -4.82 -1.60
CA PHE A 110 13.28 -5.85 -1.38
C PHE A 110 13.11 -6.66 -0.10
N LEU A 111 12.51 -6.08 0.94
CA LEU A 111 12.55 -6.66 2.29
C LEU A 111 11.19 -7.15 2.79
N VAL A 112 10.11 -6.49 2.36
CA VAL A 112 8.78 -6.61 2.98
C VAL A 112 7.77 -7.36 2.10
N GLU A 113 7.95 -7.43 0.78
CA GLU A 113 6.99 -8.07 -0.15
C GLU A 113 6.62 -9.50 0.26
N ASP A 114 7.61 -10.38 0.49
CA ASP A 114 7.36 -11.75 0.95
C ASP A 114 6.57 -11.79 2.27
N ALA A 115 6.89 -10.89 3.19
CA ALA A 115 6.22 -10.82 4.48
C ALA A 115 4.77 -10.35 4.36
N LEU A 116 4.47 -9.44 3.42
CA LEU A 116 3.09 -9.04 3.13
C LEU A 116 2.30 -10.19 2.51
N ILE A 117 2.90 -10.98 1.61
CA ILE A 117 2.25 -12.18 1.06
C ILE A 117 1.93 -13.18 2.18
N ASP A 118 2.88 -13.43 3.07
CA ASP A 118 2.68 -14.31 4.23
C ASP A 118 1.60 -13.76 5.18
N THR A 119 1.57 -12.45 5.43
CA THR A 119 0.51 -11.81 6.23
C THR A 119 -0.86 -11.91 5.56
N PHE A 120 -0.94 -11.72 4.24
CA PHE A 120 -2.18 -11.85 3.48
C PHE A 120 -2.74 -13.28 3.55
N ASP A 121 -1.90 -14.26 3.22
CA ASP A 121 -2.28 -15.68 3.23
C ASP A 121 -2.60 -16.15 4.65
N GLY A 122 -1.83 -15.71 5.66
CA GLY A 122 -2.09 -16.01 7.06
C GLY A 122 -3.42 -15.46 7.55
N THR A 123 -3.79 -14.26 7.12
CA THR A 123 -5.09 -13.66 7.43
C THR A 123 -6.23 -14.46 6.79
N LEU A 124 -6.07 -14.92 5.55
CA LEU A 124 -7.05 -15.80 4.90
C LEU A 124 -7.21 -17.13 5.65
N VAL A 125 -6.10 -17.74 6.07
CA VAL A 125 -6.12 -18.97 6.89
C VAL A 125 -6.83 -18.72 8.23
N ALA A 126 -6.58 -17.58 8.88
CA ALA A 126 -7.27 -17.18 10.12
C ALA A 126 -8.78 -16.92 9.93
N ARG A 127 -9.24 -16.78 8.68
CA ARG A 127 -10.66 -16.55 8.30
C ARG A 127 -11.31 -17.78 7.67
N ASP A 128 -10.70 -18.96 7.81
CA ASP A 128 -11.15 -20.25 7.27
C ASP A 128 -11.21 -20.30 5.73
N GLN A 129 -10.29 -19.58 5.07
CA GLN A 129 -10.13 -19.58 3.62
C GLN A 129 -8.91 -20.40 3.16
N GLU A 130 -8.59 -21.48 3.87
CA GLU A 130 -7.50 -22.37 3.47
C GLU A 130 -7.65 -22.97 2.05
N PRO A 131 -8.86 -23.34 1.58
CA PRO A 131 -9.02 -23.87 0.22
C PRO A 131 -8.58 -22.88 -0.87
N LEU A 132 -8.72 -21.58 -0.62
CA LEU A 132 -8.24 -20.55 -1.55
C LEU A 132 -6.71 -20.44 -1.48
N VAL A 133 -6.14 -20.40 -0.27
CA VAL A 133 -4.69 -20.28 -0.07
C VAL A 133 -3.94 -21.51 -0.65
N ALA A 134 -4.55 -22.69 -0.57
CA ALA A 134 -4.00 -23.94 -1.10
C ALA A 134 -3.75 -23.90 -2.62
N GLN A 135 -4.40 -23.00 -3.35
CA GLN A 135 -4.19 -22.83 -4.80
C GLN A 135 -2.83 -22.18 -5.12
N GLY A 136 -2.24 -21.42 -4.18
CA GLY A 136 -0.98 -20.70 -4.40
C GLY A 136 0.18 -21.10 -3.52
N ARG A 137 -0.04 -21.91 -2.48
CA ARG A 137 1.00 -22.41 -1.58
C ARG A 137 0.57 -23.68 -0.86
N GLU A 138 1.56 -24.40 -0.35
CA GLU A 138 1.34 -25.55 0.52
C GLU A 138 0.73 -25.11 1.87
N ILE A 139 -0.22 -25.88 2.38
CA ILE A 139 -0.80 -25.70 3.72
C ILE A 139 -0.49 -26.95 4.54
N LYS A 140 0.23 -26.75 5.64
CA LYS A 140 0.55 -27.82 6.59
C LYS A 140 -0.70 -28.24 7.38
N SER A 141 -0.70 -29.48 7.86
CA SER A 141 -1.80 -30.05 8.63
C SER A 141 -2.18 -29.18 9.84
N ARG A 142 -3.46 -29.24 10.25
CA ARG A 142 -4.07 -28.44 11.33
C ARG A 142 -3.60 -28.87 12.74
N SER A 143 -2.46 -29.57 12.86
CA SER A 143 -1.96 -30.09 14.14
C SER A 143 -1.44 -28.96 15.05
N GLY A 144 -2.35 -28.24 15.69
CA GLY A 144 -2.09 -27.34 16.82
C GLY A 144 -1.32 -26.04 16.54
N GLY A 145 -0.90 -25.78 15.30
CA GLY A 145 -0.20 -24.54 14.92
C GLY A 145 -1.15 -23.38 14.60
N ASP A 146 -0.73 -22.16 14.93
CA ASP A 146 -1.41 -20.92 14.52
C ASP A 146 -1.47 -20.74 12.99
N ALA A 147 -2.27 -19.78 12.52
CA ALA A 147 -2.52 -19.58 11.08
C ALA A 147 -1.23 -19.40 10.27
N MET A 148 -0.24 -18.73 10.86
CA MET A 148 1.08 -18.51 10.26
C MET A 148 1.95 -19.76 10.22
N ALA A 149 1.93 -20.60 11.26
CA ALA A 149 2.69 -21.85 11.31
C ALA A 149 2.24 -22.87 10.25
N ARG A 150 0.97 -22.77 9.83
CA ARG A 150 0.36 -23.63 8.80
C ARG A 150 0.78 -23.26 7.39
N LEU A 151 1.38 -22.09 7.18
CA LEU A 151 1.83 -21.65 5.88
C LEU A 151 3.11 -22.42 5.44
N GLY A 152 3.01 -23.11 4.31
CA GLY A 152 4.12 -23.84 3.67
C GLY A 152 4.76 -23.07 2.52
N LYS A 153 5.44 -23.78 1.61
CA LYS A 153 6.17 -23.17 0.48
C LYS A 153 5.20 -22.55 -0.54
N ILE A 154 5.55 -21.38 -1.06
CA ILE A 154 4.78 -20.66 -2.08
C ILE A 154 5.10 -21.25 -3.47
N PHE A 155 4.06 -21.64 -4.21
CA PHE A 155 4.17 -22.17 -5.57
C PHE A 155 4.02 -21.05 -6.61
N THR A 156 3.10 -20.13 -6.36
CA THR A 156 2.82 -19.01 -7.25
C THR A 156 3.41 -17.73 -6.65
N ARG A 157 4.52 -17.25 -7.21
CA ARG A 157 5.06 -15.93 -6.87
C ARG A 157 4.52 -14.88 -7.84
N PRO A 158 4.11 -13.69 -7.36
CA PRO A 158 3.85 -12.58 -8.25
C PRO A 158 5.09 -12.37 -9.13
N LEU A 159 4.92 -12.35 -10.44
CA LEU A 159 5.98 -12.07 -11.42
C LEU A 159 6.49 -10.62 -11.35
N ALA A 160 6.06 -9.83 -10.36
CA ALA A 160 6.50 -8.46 -10.12
C ALA A 160 7.90 -8.42 -9.49
N ARG A 161 8.86 -9.15 -10.08
CA ARG A 161 10.27 -8.88 -9.86
C ARG A 161 10.52 -7.42 -10.26
N LEU A 162 10.78 -6.58 -9.26
CA LEU A 162 11.64 -5.40 -9.31
C LEU A 162 11.78 -4.80 -10.72
N HIS A 163 10.91 -3.86 -11.09
CA HIS A 163 11.24 -3.02 -12.24
C HIS A 163 12.33 -2.02 -11.80
N PRO A 164 13.49 -1.96 -12.48
CA PRO A 164 14.47 -0.86 -12.32
C PRO A 164 13.82 0.51 -12.50
N ARG A 165 12.69 0.56 -13.23
CA ARG A 165 11.83 1.73 -13.37
C ARG A 165 11.26 2.25 -12.04
N ALA A 166 11.10 1.43 -11.00
CA ALA A 166 10.63 1.88 -9.69
C ALA A 166 11.73 2.64 -8.92
N LEU A 167 12.97 2.16 -8.99
CA LEU A 167 14.14 2.85 -8.45
C LEU A 167 14.42 4.15 -9.23
N LEU A 168 14.38 4.08 -10.56
CA LEU A 168 14.52 5.24 -11.45
C LEU A 168 13.40 6.25 -11.20
N ARG A 169 12.16 5.79 -11.03
CA ARG A 169 11.01 6.63 -10.69
C ARG A 169 11.15 7.23 -9.30
N ALA A 170 11.65 6.52 -8.31
CA ALA A 170 11.90 7.09 -6.98
C ALA A 170 12.94 8.23 -7.04
N LEU A 171 14.01 8.05 -7.82
CA LEU A 171 15.01 9.09 -8.09
C LEU A 171 14.42 10.29 -8.86
N ILE A 172 13.52 10.05 -9.81
CA ILE A 172 12.84 11.10 -10.59
C ILE A 172 11.70 11.79 -9.80
N ILE A 173 11.08 11.10 -8.84
CA ILE A 173 9.98 11.63 -8.01
C ILE A 173 10.48 12.44 -6.81
N LEU A 174 11.72 12.22 -6.34
CA LEU A 174 12.35 13.03 -5.29
C LEU A 174 12.18 14.55 -5.50
N PRO A 175 12.46 15.12 -6.69
CA PRO A 175 12.22 16.54 -6.96
C PRO A 175 10.73 16.91 -7.16
N LEU A 176 9.83 15.92 -7.32
CA LEU A 176 8.42 16.12 -7.67
C LEU A 176 7.47 16.27 -6.45
N ASN A 177 8.00 16.30 -5.22
CA ASN A 177 7.24 16.66 -4.01
C ASN A 177 6.86 18.17 -3.97
N LEU A 178 7.17 18.92 -5.03
CA LEU A 178 6.96 20.37 -5.16
C LEU A 178 5.69 20.77 -5.94
N ILE A 179 4.73 19.87 -6.14
CA ILE A 179 3.45 20.23 -6.79
C ILE A 179 2.27 20.10 -5.80
N PRO A 180 2.04 21.10 -4.94
CA PRO A 180 0.77 21.25 -4.25
C PRO A 180 -0.22 21.97 -5.18
N VAL A 181 -0.70 21.31 -6.24
CA VAL A 181 -1.70 21.92 -7.16
C VAL A 181 -2.77 20.92 -7.61
N VAL A 182 -3.04 19.92 -6.78
CA VAL A 182 -4.23 19.08 -6.89
C VAL A 182 -4.77 18.98 -5.47
N GLY A 183 -5.95 19.55 -5.21
CA GLY A 183 -6.52 19.61 -3.85
C GLY A 183 -6.38 18.25 -3.16
N THR A 184 -5.96 18.23 -1.89
CA THR A 184 -5.56 17.02 -1.13
C THR A 184 -6.50 15.84 -1.34
N ALA A 185 -7.81 16.09 -1.42
CA ALA A 185 -8.83 15.08 -1.71
C ALA A 185 -8.67 14.41 -3.09
N LEU A 186 -8.42 15.19 -4.15
CA LEU A 186 -8.22 14.67 -5.50
C LEU A 186 -6.88 13.91 -5.61
N TYR A 187 -5.83 14.36 -4.90
CA TYR A 187 -4.58 13.61 -4.80
C TYR A 187 -4.81 12.23 -4.17
N VAL A 188 -5.46 12.18 -3.01
CA VAL A 188 -5.81 10.92 -2.32
C VAL A 188 -6.69 10.04 -3.20
N PHE A 189 -7.67 10.60 -3.90
CA PHE A 189 -8.53 9.85 -4.82
C PHE A 189 -7.73 9.22 -5.98
N VAL A 190 -6.87 9.98 -6.64
CA VAL A 190 -6.05 9.48 -7.76
C VAL A 190 -5.10 8.37 -7.28
N GLN A 191 -4.44 8.58 -6.14
CA GLN A 191 -3.54 7.58 -5.57
C GLN A 191 -4.31 6.33 -5.11
N GLY A 192 -5.45 6.52 -4.44
CA GLY A 192 -6.28 5.43 -3.96
C GLY A 192 -6.83 4.57 -5.11
N LYS A 193 -7.35 5.18 -6.16
CA LYS A 193 -7.81 4.50 -7.37
C LYS A 193 -6.71 3.66 -8.02
N ARG A 194 -5.47 4.15 -8.01
CA ARG A 194 -4.32 3.44 -8.58
C ARG A 194 -3.81 2.31 -7.68
N ALA A 195 -3.76 2.54 -6.37
CA ALA A 195 -3.18 1.60 -5.40
C ALA A 195 -4.17 0.48 -5.01
N GLY A 196 -5.47 0.77 -4.97
CA GLY A 196 -6.53 -0.12 -4.50
C GLY A 196 -6.45 -1.54 -5.05
N PRO A 197 -6.45 -1.74 -6.39
CA PRO A 197 -6.36 -3.08 -6.98
C PRO A 197 -5.08 -3.84 -6.62
N GLY A 198 -3.99 -3.14 -6.31
CA GLY A 198 -2.71 -3.74 -5.90
C GLY A 198 -2.81 -4.52 -4.59
N PHE A 199 -3.68 -4.10 -3.67
CA PHE A 199 -3.90 -4.80 -2.40
C PHE A 199 -4.58 -6.17 -2.56
N HIS A 200 -5.26 -6.42 -3.68
CA HIS A 200 -5.84 -7.73 -4.04
C HIS A 200 -5.02 -8.50 -5.08
N ALA A 201 -3.81 -8.05 -5.42
CA ALA A 201 -2.97 -8.77 -6.39
C ALA A 201 -2.74 -10.24 -5.98
N ARG A 202 -2.52 -10.50 -4.68
CA ARG A 202 -2.40 -11.85 -4.14
C ARG A 202 -3.71 -12.63 -4.23
N TYR A 203 -4.86 -12.00 -3.94
CA TYR A 203 -6.17 -12.63 -4.08
C TYR A 203 -6.44 -13.10 -5.51
N PHE A 204 -6.24 -12.23 -6.51
CA PHE A 204 -6.42 -12.60 -7.92
C PHE A 204 -5.50 -13.74 -8.35
N GLN A 205 -4.28 -13.75 -7.82
CA GLN A 205 -3.33 -14.82 -8.05
C GLN A 205 -3.81 -16.15 -7.45
N LEU A 206 -4.32 -16.13 -6.20
CA LEU A 206 -4.89 -17.31 -5.55
C LEU A 206 -6.13 -17.82 -6.30
N LYS A 207 -6.91 -16.95 -6.93
CA LYS A 207 -8.04 -17.33 -7.80
C LYS A 207 -7.62 -17.89 -9.16
N GLY A 208 -6.33 -17.83 -9.50
CA GLY A 208 -5.83 -18.22 -10.81
C GLY A 208 -6.31 -17.33 -11.97
N TRP A 209 -6.74 -16.11 -11.68
CA TRP A 209 -7.29 -15.21 -12.70
C TRP A 209 -6.21 -14.71 -13.66
N ASN A 210 -6.54 -14.70 -14.95
CA ASN A 210 -5.72 -14.05 -15.97
C ASN A 210 -5.90 -12.52 -15.97
N SER A 211 -5.09 -11.81 -16.75
CA SER A 211 -5.13 -10.34 -16.82
C SER A 211 -6.50 -9.78 -17.19
N THR A 212 -7.20 -10.43 -18.14
CA THR A 212 -8.53 -10.00 -18.60
C THR A 212 -9.58 -10.14 -17.50
N GLN A 213 -9.66 -11.30 -16.86
CA GLN A 213 -10.59 -11.55 -15.75
C GLN A 213 -10.36 -10.58 -14.59
N ARG A 214 -9.08 -10.32 -14.29
CA ARG A 214 -8.69 -9.35 -13.25
C ARG A 214 -9.17 -7.94 -13.62
N GLU A 215 -8.94 -7.50 -14.85
CA GLU A 215 -9.32 -6.16 -15.32
C GLU A 215 -10.84 -5.98 -15.32
N GLU A 216 -11.59 -6.98 -15.78
CA GLU A 216 -13.04 -6.99 -15.73
C GLU A 216 -13.57 -6.92 -14.29
N TRP A 217 -13.02 -7.71 -13.38
CA TRP A 217 -13.39 -7.65 -11.96
C TRP A 217 -13.12 -6.28 -11.34
N ILE A 218 -11.93 -5.71 -11.61
CA ILE A 218 -11.55 -4.38 -11.11
C ILE A 218 -12.46 -3.30 -11.68
N ALA A 219 -12.83 -3.40 -12.97
CA ALA A 219 -13.72 -2.44 -13.61
C ALA A 219 -15.11 -2.45 -12.95
N THR A 220 -15.66 -3.63 -12.70
CA THR A 220 -16.96 -3.80 -12.03
C THR A 220 -16.94 -3.33 -10.57
N ASN A 221 -15.82 -3.53 -9.87
CA ASN A 221 -15.67 -3.18 -8.44
C ASN A 221 -14.84 -1.91 -8.21
N ARG A 222 -14.79 -1.02 -9.20
CA ARG A 222 -13.84 0.10 -9.22
C ARG A 222 -14.03 1.06 -8.04
N ALA A 223 -15.28 1.34 -7.68
CA ALA A 223 -15.59 2.20 -6.53
C ALA A 223 -15.08 1.58 -5.22
N ALA A 224 -15.30 0.28 -5.02
CA ALA A 224 -14.81 -0.46 -3.85
C ALA A 224 -13.28 -0.43 -3.75
N TYR A 225 -12.58 -0.74 -4.85
CA TYR A 225 -11.12 -0.66 -4.89
C TYR A 225 -10.60 0.76 -4.66
N THR A 226 -11.31 1.78 -5.19
CA THR A 226 -10.94 3.18 -4.96
C THR A 226 -11.09 3.53 -3.48
N GLY A 227 -12.19 3.16 -2.83
CA GLY A 227 -12.41 3.37 -1.40
C GLY A 227 -11.37 2.68 -0.52
N LEU A 228 -11.09 1.39 -0.78
CA LEU A 228 -10.02 0.64 -0.12
C LEU A 228 -8.69 1.38 -0.26
N GLY A 229 -8.32 1.71 -1.50
CA GLY A 229 -7.05 2.34 -1.80
C GLY A 229 -6.91 3.73 -1.18
N MET A 230 -7.98 4.53 -1.14
CA MET A 230 -7.98 5.85 -0.50
C MET A 230 -7.71 5.74 1.00
N ALA A 231 -8.44 4.88 1.70
CA ALA A 231 -8.27 4.68 3.14
C ALA A 231 -6.88 4.11 3.46
N ALA A 232 -6.44 3.09 2.72
CA ALA A 232 -5.11 2.50 2.88
C ALA A 232 -3.99 3.52 2.62
N PHE A 233 -4.12 4.34 1.57
CA PHE A 233 -3.16 5.38 1.24
C PHE A 233 -3.07 6.44 2.33
N LEU A 234 -4.22 6.92 2.84
CA LEU A 234 -4.25 7.89 3.95
C LEU A 234 -3.53 7.37 5.20
N LEU A 235 -3.71 6.09 5.54
CA LEU A 235 -2.99 5.47 6.65
C LEU A 235 -1.48 5.40 6.37
N GLU A 236 -1.09 4.99 5.16
CA GLU A 236 0.34 4.92 4.75
C GLU A 236 1.02 6.29 4.63
N MET A 237 0.26 7.40 4.55
CA MET A 237 0.80 8.76 4.57
C MET A 237 1.37 9.15 5.93
N VAL A 238 1.01 8.46 7.02
CA VAL A 238 1.52 8.76 8.36
C VAL A 238 3.01 8.41 8.44
N PRO A 239 3.90 9.40 8.62
CA PRO A 239 5.34 9.14 8.70
C PRO A 239 5.67 8.18 9.84
N PHE A 240 6.72 7.38 9.66
CA PHE A 240 7.21 6.35 10.62
C PHE A 240 6.25 5.18 10.90
N ALA A 241 4.94 5.35 10.70
CA ALA A 241 3.93 4.31 10.82
C ALA A 241 3.61 3.62 9.48
N SER A 242 4.09 4.15 8.36
CA SER A 242 3.87 3.61 7.01
C SER A 242 4.14 2.11 6.88
N MET A 243 5.21 1.61 7.50
CA MET A 243 5.53 0.19 7.50
C MET A 243 4.45 -0.62 8.24
N VAL A 244 4.06 -0.20 9.45
CA VAL A 244 2.99 -0.88 10.21
C VAL A 244 1.69 -0.86 9.40
N PHE A 245 1.33 0.29 8.84
CA PHE A 245 0.12 0.43 8.04
C PHE A 245 0.15 -0.42 6.76
N SER A 246 1.32 -0.68 6.16
CA SER A 246 1.41 -1.62 5.04
C SER A 246 0.99 -3.04 5.42
N PHE A 247 1.33 -3.50 6.62
CA PHE A 247 0.88 -4.80 7.15
C PHE A 247 -0.61 -4.77 7.50
N THR A 248 -1.08 -3.74 8.21
CA THR A 248 -2.51 -3.67 8.59
C THR A 248 -3.43 -3.51 7.37
N ASN A 249 -3.01 -2.76 6.35
CA ASN A 249 -3.72 -2.62 5.08
C ASN A 249 -3.77 -3.96 4.34
N THR A 250 -2.68 -4.72 4.37
CA THR A 250 -2.62 -6.07 3.80
C THR A 250 -3.58 -7.03 4.51
N VAL A 251 -3.64 -6.98 5.84
CA VAL A 251 -4.65 -7.71 6.63
C VAL A 251 -6.06 -7.27 6.25
N GLY A 252 -6.31 -5.96 6.18
CA GLY A 252 -7.61 -5.41 5.78
C GLY A 252 -8.06 -5.90 4.40
N ALA A 253 -7.16 -5.88 3.42
CA ALA A 253 -7.42 -6.40 2.09
C ALA A 253 -7.69 -7.92 2.12
N ALA A 254 -6.95 -8.70 2.91
CA ALA A 254 -7.22 -10.13 3.06
C ALA A 254 -8.57 -10.40 3.74
N LEU A 255 -8.99 -9.58 4.72
CA LEU A 255 -10.33 -9.66 5.30
C LEU A 255 -11.41 -9.40 4.26
N TRP A 256 -11.20 -8.41 3.39
CA TRP A 256 -12.14 -8.14 2.29
C TRP A 256 -12.22 -9.31 1.32
N ALA A 257 -11.07 -9.85 0.89
CA ALA A 257 -11.03 -11.05 0.06
C ALA A 257 -11.74 -12.24 0.72
N ALA A 258 -11.55 -12.44 2.03
CA ALA A 258 -12.23 -13.50 2.76
C ALA A 258 -13.75 -13.33 2.81
N ASP A 259 -14.25 -12.10 2.94
CA ASP A 259 -15.67 -11.80 2.96
C ASP A 259 -16.29 -11.91 1.55
N LEU A 260 -15.56 -11.55 0.48
CA LEU A 260 -15.96 -11.79 -0.91
C LEU A 260 -16.12 -13.29 -1.21
N GLU A 261 -15.16 -14.12 -0.76
CA GLU A 261 -15.25 -15.57 -0.92
C GLU A 261 -16.42 -16.18 -0.13
N LYS A 262 -16.76 -15.62 1.05
CA LYS A 262 -17.94 -16.06 1.82
C LYS A 262 -19.24 -15.71 1.14
N ALA A 263 -19.30 -14.57 0.45
CA ALA A 263 -20.50 -14.14 -0.29
C ALA A 263 -20.71 -14.88 -1.61
N THR A 264 -19.67 -15.52 -2.16
CA THR A 264 -19.72 -16.24 -3.44
C THR A 264 -20.00 -17.74 -3.27
N LYS A 265 -19.84 -18.27 -2.04
CA LYS A 265 -20.19 -19.65 -1.67
C LYS A 265 -21.66 -19.75 -1.27
#